data_AF-A0A820KPK2-F1
#
_entry.id   AF-A0A820KPK2-F1
#
_cell.length_a   1.000
_cell.length_b   1.000
_cell.length_c   1.000
_cell.angle_alpha   90.00
_cell.angle_beta   90.00
_cell.angle_gamma   90.00
#
_symmetry.space_group_name_H-M   'P 1'
#
loop_
_entity.id
_entity.type
_entity.pdbx_description
1 polymer ?
#
loop_
_entity_poly.entity_id
_entity_poly.type
_entity_poly.pdbx_seq_one_letter_code
_entity_poly.pdbx_strand_id
1 'polypeptide(L)'
;MSGINTQLMKNSDLVLPFDGNHERQQHDQVVFENVADHYIKGEDVTAHFTILNDLKINSNDDQIGLLRVGSTNIQECLAYAPVQFNSSTTSESTRHGTAIFSSSSLPVTDDEFYQFCYIIDKRKCFGSSIPFQLNCSIDDIDLLTSTLVEASLEKRSMQMNNDGLIALQDNDNDDLVIIHTKRMLIEEKLRQENRQLLEINRRLEQQKDECKAKLDLLDLKSNEYINKVKNDMQALAASHKVAIDELSSRQRLEAKLRKEYDVCRTLCNQYQTESLQFAERCRILEDLNTQLSNEEDKLLSELSIKTKLNEEQSIQMTDYEKRLLQSNELLKAANKYQSQLEQQLRDLRLTTEKYQMSMQGQIDAYTKQASQQENQIHALETANSLLKEELNSVKTDNTFLLTMAKQDKQLTNELQQQINDLNEKYQLDNEQ
;
A
#
# COMPACT_ATOMS: atom_id res chain seq x y z
N MET A 1 5.16 -21.67 -16.65
CA MET A 1 6.02 -22.40 -17.61
C MET A 1 6.81 -21.38 -18.40
N SER A 2 8.13 -21.58 -18.47
CA SER A 2 9.15 -20.98 -19.35
C SER A 2 9.12 -19.47 -19.62
N GLY A 3 10.19 -18.70 -19.48
CA GLY A 3 11.59 -19.08 -19.38
C GLY A 3 12.44 -17.82 -19.53
N ILE A 4 13.51 -17.81 -18.76
CA ILE A 4 14.52 -16.77 -18.59
C ILE A 4 15.21 -16.40 -19.91
N ASN A 5 15.51 -15.12 -20.10
CA ASN A 5 16.78 -14.74 -20.72
C ASN A 5 17.29 -13.42 -20.14
N THR A 6 18.36 -13.55 -19.36
CA THR A 6 19.09 -12.48 -18.68
C THR A 6 20.37 -12.25 -19.48
N GLN A 7 20.63 -11.03 -19.95
CA GLN A 7 21.98 -10.67 -20.36
C GLN A 7 22.31 -9.22 -19.96
N LEU A 8 23.30 -9.14 -19.08
CA LEU A 8 24.00 -7.94 -18.63
C LEU A 8 24.49 -7.09 -19.81
N MET A 9 24.27 -5.78 -19.76
CA MET A 9 25.34 -4.81 -19.93
C MET A 9 25.10 -3.61 -19.01
N LYS A 10 26.02 -3.47 -18.04
CA LYS A 10 26.24 -2.25 -17.27
C LYS A 10 26.91 -1.25 -18.21
N ASN A 11 26.26 -0.15 -18.52
CA ASN A 11 26.90 1.11 -18.94
C ASN A 11 26.06 2.23 -18.34
N SER A 12 26.40 2.59 -17.11
CA SER A 12 25.94 3.82 -16.48
C SER A 12 27.09 4.81 -16.52
N ASP A 13 27.16 5.55 -17.62
CA ASP A 13 27.93 6.78 -17.74
C ASP A 13 27.34 7.80 -16.77
N LEU A 14 27.94 7.88 -15.60
CA LEU A 14 27.77 8.98 -14.65
C LEU A 14 28.48 10.21 -15.20
N VAL A 15 27.77 10.96 -16.03
CA VAL A 15 28.09 12.36 -16.31
C VAL A 15 27.85 13.15 -15.03
N LEU A 16 28.93 13.52 -14.34
CA LEU A 16 28.87 14.44 -13.20
C LEU A 16 28.83 15.89 -13.70
N PRO A 17 27.99 16.74 -13.10
CA PRO A 17 27.87 18.14 -13.49
C PRO A 17 29.08 18.95 -13.02
N PHE A 18 29.62 19.74 -13.93
CA PHE A 18 30.61 20.79 -13.68
C PHE A 18 29.93 21.93 -12.92
N ASP A 19 30.15 22.00 -11.61
CA ASP A 19 29.92 23.21 -10.81
C ASP A 19 31.25 23.93 -10.61
N GLY A 20 31.47 24.95 -11.45
CA GLY A 20 32.47 25.97 -11.22
C GLY A 20 31.98 26.92 -10.14
N ASN A 21 32.54 26.80 -8.94
CA ASN A 21 32.92 27.95 -8.11
C ASN A 21 33.69 27.51 -6.87
N HIS A 22 34.98 27.86 -6.85
CA HIS A 22 35.86 27.94 -5.68
C HIS A 22 36.27 26.61 -5.01
N GLU A 23 37.19 25.87 -5.62
CA GLU A 23 38.32 25.41 -4.82
C GLU A 23 39.37 26.52 -4.84
N ARG A 24 39.26 27.47 -3.90
CA ARG A 24 40.51 28.02 -3.35
C ARG A 24 41.22 26.79 -2.82
N GLN A 25 42.29 26.43 -3.51
CA GLN A 25 43.16 25.35 -3.14
C GLN A 25 43.34 25.30 -1.62
N GLN A 26 42.82 24.25 -0.98
CA GLN A 26 43.20 23.85 0.36
C GLN A 26 44.63 23.24 0.30
N HIS A 27 45.58 24.01 -0.21
CA HIS A 27 47.01 23.75 -0.02
C HIS A 27 47.37 24.46 1.29
N ASP A 28 47.99 23.74 2.23
CA ASP A 28 48.43 24.15 3.58
C ASP A 28 47.78 23.37 4.74
N GLN A 29 47.09 22.25 4.45
CA GLN A 29 46.72 21.30 5.51
C GLN A 29 47.87 20.36 5.88
N VAL A 30 48.86 20.21 4.99
CA VAL A 30 50.08 19.46 5.26
C VAL A 30 51.28 20.34 4.96
N VAL A 31 52.18 20.47 5.92
CA VAL A 31 53.41 21.26 5.81
C VAL A 31 54.60 20.31 5.84
N PHE A 32 55.47 20.43 4.83
CA PHE A 32 56.72 19.69 4.80
C PHE A 32 57.78 20.43 5.61
N GLU A 33 58.50 19.70 6.45
CA GLU A 33 59.51 20.21 7.37
C GLU A 33 60.91 19.82 6.89
N ASN A 34 61.88 20.72 7.08
CA ASN A 34 63.30 20.46 6.81
C ASN A 34 63.60 19.92 5.40
N VAL A 35 62.89 20.42 4.39
CA VAL A 35 63.15 20.07 3.00
C VAL A 35 64.45 20.74 2.57
N ALA A 36 65.46 19.93 2.22
CA ALA A 36 66.73 20.44 1.71
C ALA A 36 66.56 21.00 0.29
N ASP A 37 67.34 22.02 -0.07
CA ASP A 37 67.38 22.56 -1.44
C ASP A 37 67.97 21.54 -2.43
N HIS A 38 68.82 20.63 -1.95
CA HIS A 38 69.52 19.63 -2.75
C HIS A 38 69.62 18.30 -1.98
N TYR A 39 69.36 17.17 -2.65
CA TYR A 39 69.58 15.82 -2.12
C TYR A 39 70.68 15.09 -2.88
N ILE A 40 71.52 14.35 -2.15
CA ILE A 40 72.70 13.68 -2.67
C ILE A 40 72.31 12.47 -3.52
N LYS A 41 73.06 12.26 -4.61
CA LYS A 41 72.87 11.12 -5.51
C LYS A 41 73.09 9.78 -4.82
N GLY A 42 72.13 8.88 -5.00
CA GLY A 42 72.24 7.48 -4.53
C GLY A 42 71.81 7.25 -3.08
N GLU A 43 71.41 8.30 -2.36
CA GLU A 43 70.87 8.19 -1.00
C GLU A 43 69.33 8.18 -1.01
N ASP A 44 68.76 7.50 -0.02
CA ASP A 44 67.31 7.52 0.20
C ASP A 44 66.89 8.90 0.71
N VAL A 45 65.78 9.42 0.19
CA VAL A 45 65.28 10.74 0.54
C VAL A 45 64.12 10.59 1.52
N THR A 46 64.26 11.18 2.70
CA THR A 46 63.22 11.16 3.74
C THR A 46 62.48 12.49 3.77
N ALA A 47 61.18 12.46 3.49
CA ALA A 47 60.30 13.61 3.60
C ALA A 47 59.66 13.65 4.99
N HIS A 48 59.90 14.71 5.74
CA HIS A 48 59.24 14.99 7.01
C HIS A 48 58.07 15.92 6.80
N PHE A 49 56.94 15.66 7.44
CA PHE A 49 55.76 16.51 7.31
C PHE A 49 54.87 16.50 8.54
N THR A 50 54.04 17.53 8.62
CA THR A 50 53.11 17.79 9.70
C THR A 50 51.74 18.10 9.14
N ILE A 51 50.73 17.39 9.63
CA ILE A 51 49.32 17.62 9.27
C ILE A 51 48.72 18.62 10.25
N LEU A 52 48.21 19.73 9.72
CA LEU A 52 47.54 20.81 10.41
C LEU A 52 46.01 20.64 10.27
N ASN A 53 45.30 20.46 11.40
CA ASN A 53 43.84 20.23 11.52
C ASN A 53 43.35 18.80 11.24
N ASP A 54 42.06 18.54 11.56
CA ASP A 54 41.34 17.25 11.48
C ASP A 54 41.13 16.73 10.03
N LEU A 55 42.20 16.67 9.24
CA LEU A 55 42.22 15.96 7.98
C LEU A 55 41.89 14.49 8.26
N LYS A 56 40.85 13.96 7.60
CA LYS A 56 40.46 12.55 7.71
C LYS A 56 41.51 11.69 7.02
N ILE A 57 42.51 11.28 7.80
CA ILE A 57 43.61 10.40 7.38
C ILE A 57 43.09 8.97 7.29
N ASN A 58 43.23 8.34 6.13
CA ASN A 58 43.10 6.90 5.98
C ASN A 58 44.52 6.33 6.03
N SER A 59 44.97 5.99 7.23
CA SER A 59 46.39 5.72 7.54
C SER A 59 47.08 4.61 6.72
N ASN A 60 46.35 3.86 5.88
CA ASN A 60 46.91 2.81 5.04
C ASN A 60 47.02 3.18 3.55
N ASP A 61 46.37 4.26 3.09
CA ASP A 61 46.29 4.61 1.66
C ASP A 61 46.90 5.99 1.33
N ASP A 62 47.30 6.75 2.35
CA ASP A 62 47.95 8.06 2.19
C ASP A 62 49.40 7.89 1.69
N GLN A 63 49.78 8.71 0.71
CA GLN A 63 51.08 8.65 0.05
C GLN A 63 51.66 10.04 -0.15
N ILE A 64 52.99 10.14 -0.14
CA ILE A 64 53.70 11.32 -0.62
C ILE A 64 54.14 11.03 -2.05
N GLY A 65 53.77 11.91 -2.98
CA GLY A 65 54.24 11.89 -4.35
C GLY A 65 55.41 12.83 -4.55
N LEU A 66 56.36 12.43 -5.39
CA LEU A 66 57.42 13.29 -5.91
C LEU A 66 56.99 13.83 -7.27
N LEU A 67 56.90 15.15 -7.42
CA LEU A 67 56.40 15.80 -8.63
C LEU A 67 57.41 16.80 -9.18
N ARG A 68 57.50 16.93 -10.51
CA ARG A 68 58.26 18.00 -11.15
C ARG A 68 57.55 19.34 -10.98
N VAL A 69 58.30 20.39 -10.67
CA VAL A 69 57.75 21.75 -10.55
C VAL A 69 57.16 22.20 -11.89
N GLY A 70 55.92 22.69 -11.86
CA GLY A 70 55.16 23.11 -13.05
C GLY A 70 54.17 22.06 -13.56
N SER A 71 54.19 20.82 -13.06
CA SER A 71 53.15 19.84 -13.33
C SER A 71 51.81 20.27 -12.77
N THR A 72 50.74 20.11 -13.58
CA THR A 72 49.37 20.51 -13.20
C THR A 72 48.51 19.32 -12.76
N ASN A 73 49.02 18.09 -12.94
CA ASN A 73 48.31 16.86 -12.66
C ASN A 73 49.09 16.00 -11.65
N ILE A 74 48.43 15.60 -10.56
CA ILE A 74 48.98 14.73 -9.50
C ILE A 74 49.28 13.32 -10.03
N GLN A 75 48.70 12.92 -11.17
CA GLN A 75 49.03 11.67 -11.85
C GLN A 75 50.42 11.68 -12.54
N GLU A 76 51.07 12.84 -12.63
CA GLU A 76 52.43 12.98 -13.18
C GLU A 76 53.53 12.78 -12.11
N CYS A 77 53.18 12.30 -10.91
CA CYS A 77 54.20 11.99 -9.90
C CYS A 77 55.15 10.92 -10.40
N LEU A 78 56.45 11.20 -10.23
CA LEU A 78 57.55 10.36 -10.69
C LEU A 78 57.79 9.18 -9.76
N ALA A 79 57.51 9.37 -8.47
CA ALA A 79 57.63 8.34 -7.44
C ALA A 79 56.58 8.56 -6.35
N TYR A 80 56.25 7.49 -5.63
CA TYR A 80 55.37 7.53 -4.47
C TYR A 80 56.02 6.80 -3.29
N ALA A 81 55.92 7.39 -2.10
CA ALA A 81 56.35 6.78 -0.85
C ALA A 81 55.16 6.67 0.12
N PRO A 82 54.95 5.51 0.75
CA PRO A 82 53.90 5.34 1.75
C PRO A 82 54.19 6.20 2.99
N VAL A 83 53.14 6.75 3.57
CA VAL A 83 53.22 7.55 4.80
C VAL A 83 53.39 6.67 6.03
N GLN A 84 54.34 7.03 6.91
CA GLN A 84 54.52 6.43 8.23
C GLN A 84 54.33 7.50 9.31
N PHE A 85 53.33 7.31 10.18
CA PHE A 85 53.08 8.22 11.30
C PHE A 85 53.92 7.85 12.53
N ASN A 86 54.44 8.87 13.22
CA ASN A 86 55.19 8.66 14.46
C ASN A 86 54.23 8.27 15.59
N SER A 87 54.48 7.15 16.26
CA SER A 87 53.60 6.59 17.30
C SER A 87 53.53 7.40 18.61
N SER A 88 54.21 8.54 18.69
CA SER A 88 54.38 9.35 19.91
C SER A 88 53.65 10.70 19.93
N THR A 89 52.82 11.01 18.93
CA THR A 89 52.09 12.30 18.88
C THR A 89 50.77 12.23 19.64
N THR A 90 50.77 12.73 20.88
CA THR A 90 49.68 12.67 21.87
C THR A 90 48.63 13.79 21.75
N SER A 91 48.68 14.63 20.71
CA SER A 91 47.72 15.72 20.50
C SER A 91 46.81 15.43 19.31
N GLU A 92 45.50 15.39 19.54
CA GLU A 92 44.47 15.12 18.51
C GLU A 92 44.51 16.09 17.31
N SER A 93 45.14 17.26 17.46
CA SER A 93 45.13 18.34 16.48
C SER A 93 46.32 18.39 15.49
N THR A 94 47.40 17.65 15.74
CA THR A 94 48.62 17.72 14.91
C THR A 94 49.35 16.38 14.91
N ARG A 95 49.58 15.84 13.71
CA ARG A 95 50.26 14.55 13.51
C ARG A 95 51.51 14.75 12.65
N HIS A 96 52.62 14.19 13.12
CA HIS A 96 53.89 14.18 12.40
C HIS A 96 54.06 12.82 11.71
N GLY A 97 54.53 12.87 10.47
CA GLY A 97 54.80 11.68 9.68
C GLY A 97 56.06 11.81 8.85
N THR A 98 56.49 10.68 8.33
CA THR A 98 57.64 10.55 7.45
C THR A 98 57.29 9.66 6.27
N ALA A 99 57.91 9.91 5.11
CA ALA A 99 57.87 8.99 3.99
C ALA A 99 59.27 8.89 3.39
N ILE A 100 59.70 7.68 3.08
CA ILE A 100 61.05 7.39 2.59
C ILE A 100 60.96 6.99 1.12
N PHE A 101 61.63 7.75 0.27
CA PHE A 101 61.82 7.45 -1.14
C PHE A 101 63.13 6.71 -1.32
N SER A 102 63.06 5.47 -1.81
CA SER A 102 64.25 4.68 -2.17
C SER A 102 65.03 5.39 -3.27
N SER A 103 66.35 5.47 -3.14
CA SER A 103 67.24 6.07 -4.14
C SER A 103 67.07 5.44 -5.53
N SER A 104 66.68 4.16 -5.58
CA SER A 104 66.38 3.43 -6.83
C SER A 104 65.11 3.92 -7.55
N SER A 105 64.24 4.66 -6.87
CA SER A 105 62.97 5.16 -7.39
C SER A 105 63.02 6.65 -7.75
N LEU A 106 64.14 7.32 -7.47
CA LEU A 106 64.31 8.73 -7.76
C LEU A 106 64.70 8.93 -9.24
N PRO A 107 64.25 10.03 -9.88
CA PRO A 107 64.72 10.42 -11.21
C PRO A 107 66.23 10.51 -11.25
N VAL A 108 66.87 10.17 -12.39
CA VAL A 108 68.35 10.14 -12.55
C VAL A 108 68.90 11.45 -13.14
N THR A 109 68.03 12.40 -13.48
CA THR A 109 68.36 13.66 -14.16
C THR A 109 68.62 14.80 -13.18
N ASP A 110 69.72 15.54 -13.38
CA ASP A 110 70.27 16.49 -12.40
C ASP A 110 69.79 17.96 -12.63
N ASP A 111 69.02 18.23 -13.69
CA ASP A 111 68.67 19.60 -14.13
C ASP A 111 67.21 20.02 -13.88
N GLU A 112 66.46 19.29 -13.05
CA GLU A 112 65.05 19.57 -12.80
C GLU A 112 64.76 19.85 -11.32
N PHE A 113 63.79 20.74 -11.09
CA PHE A 113 63.27 21.01 -9.75
C PHE A 113 62.08 20.11 -9.47
N TYR A 114 62.08 19.51 -8.29
CA TYR A 114 61.06 18.62 -7.78
C TYR A 114 60.45 19.18 -6.50
N GLN A 115 59.26 18.70 -6.15
CA GLN A 115 58.60 19.01 -4.88
C GLN A 115 57.85 17.77 -4.39
N PHE A 116 57.72 17.64 -3.07
CA PHE A 116 56.85 16.65 -2.46
C PHE A 116 55.41 17.14 -2.46
N CYS A 117 54.47 16.22 -2.64
CA CYS A 117 53.03 16.49 -2.54
C CYS A 117 52.36 15.43 -1.66
N TYR A 118 51.57 15.85 -0.68
CA TYR A 118 50.78 14.92 0.15
C TYR A 118 49.47 14.57 -0.55
N ILE A 119 49.25 13.28 -0.81
CA ILE A 119 48.16 12.78 -1.67
C ILE A 119 47.29 11.80 -0.89
N ILE A 120 45.97 12.04 -0.92
CA ILE A 120 44.95 11.15 -0.36
C ILE A 120 44.12 10.56 -1.50
N ASP A 121 43.81 9.27 -1.41
CA ASP A 121 42.97 8.51 -2.35
C ASP A 121 43.37 8.68 -3.83
N LYS A 122 44.66 8.97 -4.10
CA LYS A 122 45.24 9.20 -5.44
C LYS A 122 44.57 10.30 -6.27
N ARG A 123 43.82 11.20 -5.63
CA ARG A 123 42.94 12.16 -6.33
C ARG A 123 43.12 13.60 -5.89
N LYS A 124 43.65 13.86 -4.69
CA LYS A 124 43.72 15.23 -4.15
C LYS A 124 45.02 15.49 -3.39
N CYS A 125 45.63 16.65 -3.66
CA CYS A 125 46.83 17.14 -3.01
C CYS A 125 46.47 18.14 -1.91
N PHE A 126 46.98 17.91 -0.70
CA PHE A 126 46.64 18.69 0.50
C PHE A 126 47.81 19.53 1.05
N GLY A 127 48.98 19.45 0.40
CA GLY A 127 50.16 20.24 0.72
C GLY A 127 51.29 19.92 -0.25
N SER A 128 52.13 20.91 -0.53
CA SER A 128 53.32 20.77 -1.38
C SER A 128 54.54 21.36 -0.68
N SER A 129 55.71 20.77 -0.88
CA SER A 129 56.96 21.33 -0.35
C SER A 129 57.46 22.51 -1.18
N ILE A 130 58.49 23.18 -0.66
CA ILE A 130 59.36 24.02 -1.49
C ILE A 130 60.05 23.16 -2.57
N PRO A 131 60.40 23.76 -3.73
CA PRO A 131 61.22 23.12 -4.75
C PRO A 131 62.61 22.72 -4.28
N PHE A 132 63.12 21.58 -4.75
CA PHE A 132 64.47 21.08 -4.50
C PHE A 132 65.03 20.32 -5.72
N GLN A 133 66.33 20.10 -5.76
CA GLN A 133 66.99 19.27 -6.77
C GLN A 133 67.40 17.91 -6.20
N LEU A 134 67.39 16.90 -7.06
CA LEU A 134 67.83 15.55 -6.75
C LEU A 134 69.15 15.27 -7.45
N ASN A 135 69.94 14.35 -6.86
CA ASN A 135 71.18 13.82 -7.42
C ASN A 135 72.33 14.82 -7.63
N CYS A 136 72.41 15.89 -6.85
CA CYS A 136 73.59 16.75 -6.88
C CYS A 136 74.82 15.95 -6.42
N SER A 137 75.94 16.10 -7.13
CA SER A 137 77.21 15.55 -6.67
C SER A 137 77.75 16.37 -5.49
N ILE A 138 78.54 15.75 -4.62
CA ILE A 138 79.14 16.44 -3.46
C ILE A 138 79.99 17.64 -3.92
N ASP A 139 80.60 17.56 -5.11
CA ASP A 139 81.47 18.59 -5.69
C ASP A 139 80.68 19.80 -6.22
N ASP A 140 79.44 19.60 -6.67
CA ASP A 140 78.58 20.68 -7.19
C ASP A 140 78.00 21.57 -6.07
N ILE A 141 77.83 21.02 -4.87
CA ILE A 141 77.30 21.73 -3.70
C ILE A 141 78.33 22.73 -3.14
N ASP A 142 79.62 22.37 -3.12
CA ASP A 142 80.73 23.24 -2.65
C ASP A 142 81.10 24.34 -3.66
N LEU A 143 80.93 24.09 -4.96
CA LEU A 143 81.27 25.07 -6.01
C LEU A 143 80.32 26.27 -6.04
N LEU A 144 79.02 26.04 -5.77
CA LEU A 144 78.00 27.10 -5.72
C LEU A 144 78.15 28.00 -4.50
N THR A 145 78.71 27.50 -3.41
CA THR A 145 79.03 28.33 -2.24
C THR A 145 80.29 29.19 -2.46
N SER A 146 81.21 28.73 -3.31
CA SER A 146 82.50 29.39 -3.57
C SER A 146 82.41 30.54 -4.59
N THR A 147 81.48 30.49 -5.54
CA THR A 147 81.35 31.50 -6.62
C THR A 147 80.89 32.89 -6.15
N LEU A 148 80.36 33.02 -4.93
CA LEU A 148 79.98 34.31 -4.35
C LEU A 148 81.19 35.14 -3.85
N VAL A 149 82.37 34.53 -3.72
CA VAL A 149 83.57 35.18 -3.15
C VAL A 149 84.50 35.78 -4.22
N GLU A 150 84.49 35.28 -5.45
CA GLU A 150 85.50 35.61 -6.47
C GLU A 150 85.23 36.90 -7.27
N ALA A 151 84.05 37.51 -7.15
CA ALA A 151 83.70 38.73 -7.89
C ALA A 151 84.40 40.03 -7.41
N SER A 152 85.30 39.96 -6.41
CA SER A 152 85.84 41.15 -5.72
C SER A 152 87.31 41.49 -6.03
N LEU A 153 88.02 40.77 -6.90
CA LEU A 153 89.48 40.93 -7.06
C LEU A 153 89.97 40.93 -8.52
N GLU A 154 89.70 41.98 -9.29
CA GLU A 154 90.44 42.18 -10.55
C GLU A 154 90.48 43.66 -11.00
N LYS A 155 91.38 44.46 -10.39
CA LYS A 155 91.77 45.78 -10.93
C LYS A 155 93.14 46.27 -10.43
N ARG A 156 94.25 45.68 -10.91
CA ARG A 156 95.59 46.32 -10.82
C ARG A 156 96.67 45.64 -11.69
N SER A 157 97.02 46.24 -12.83
CA SER A 157 98.37 46.16 -13.42
C SER A 157 98.52 47.03 -14.67
N MET A 158 99.23 48.15 -14.56
CA MET A 158 100.05 48.70 -15.64
C MET A 158 101.23 49.42 -14.99
N GLN A 159 102.42 48.84 -15.15
CA GLN A 159 103.69 49.35 -14.63
C GLN A 159 104.67 49.56 -15.81
N MET A 160 105.33 50.70 -15.70
CA MET A 160 106.32 51.36 -16.57
C MET A 160 107.43 50.46 -17.15
N ASN A 161 107.99 50.88 -18.29
CA ASN A 161 109.42 50.77 -18.64
C ASN A 161 109.77 51.70 -19.84
N ASN A 162 110.76 52.58 -19.69
CA ASN A 162 111.69 52.98 -20.76
C ASN A 162 112.89 53.75 -20.17
N ASP A 163 113.92 52.99 -19.83
CA ASP A 163 115.29 53.43 -19.58
C ASP A 163 116.02 53.77 -20.89
N GLY A 164 116.95 54.73 -20.85
CA GLY A 164 117.97 54.88 -21.90
C GLY A 164 118.54 56.30 -22.11
N LEU A 165 119.15 56.90 -21.09
CA LEU A 165 120.15 57.97 -21.28
C LEU A 165 121.51 57.33 -21.59
N ILE A 166 122.13 57.71 -22.72
CA ILE A 166 123.57 57.52 -22.96
C ILE A 166 124.14 58.88 -23.34
N ALA A 167 125.10 59.33 -22.53
CA ALA A 167 125.96 60.50 -22.74
C ALA A 167 127.12 60.19 -23.71
N LEU A 168 127.76 61.25 -24.21
CA LEU A 168 129.11 61.43 -24.81
C LEU A 168 128.96 62.38 -26.02
N GLN A 169 129.21 63.69 -25.89
CA GLN A 169 130.51 64.39 -25.93
C GLN A 169 131.10 64.47 -27.37
N ASP A 170 131.23 65.72 -27.83
CA ASP A 170 131.91 66.24 -29.04
C ASP A 170 131.24 66.01 -30.42
N ASN A 171 130.31 66.90 -30.82
CA ASN A 171 130.14 67.46 -32.20
C ASN A 171 128.86 68.34 -32.33
N ASP A 172 128.96 69.62 -31.95
CA ASP A 172 127.82 70.57 -31.84
C ASP A 172 127.02 70.87 -33.14
N ASN A 173 127.54 70.50 -34.32
CA ASN A 173 126.81 70.69 -35.59
C ASN A 173 125.97 69.48 -36.01
N ASP A 174 126.34 68.26 -35.60
CA ASP A 174 125.57 67.05 -35.91
C ASP A 174 124.45 66.83 -34.87
N ASP A 175 124.65 67.24 -33.62
CA ASP A 175 123.66 67.15 -32.55
C ASP A 175 122.42 68.04 -32.79
N LEU A 176 122.59 69.22 -33.39
CA LEU A 176 121.45 70.09 -33.71
C LEU A 176 120.54 69.45 -34.77
N VAL A 177 121.12 68.75 -35.74
CA VAL A 177 120.39 68.00 -36.78
C VAL A 177 119.69 66.79 -36.17
N ILE A 178 120.36 66.06 -35.28
CA ILE A 178 119.79 64.90 -34.57
C ILE A 178 118.64 65.33 -33.64
N ILE A 179 118.78 66.42 -32.89
CA ILE A 179 117.73 66.97 -32.02
C ILE A 179 116.54 67.44 -32.87
N HIS A 180 116.78 68.16 -33.98
CA HIS A 180 115.71 68.61 -34.87
C HIS A 180 114.96 67.43 -35.50
N THR A 181 115.68 66.38 -35.89
CA THR A 181 115.11 65.16 -36.46
C THR A 181 114.31 64.37 -35.41
N LYS A 182 114.83 64.23 -34.18
CA LYS A 182 114.10 63.61 -33.06
C LYS A 182 112.84 64.40 -32.71
N ARG A 183 112.90 65.73 -32.69
CA ARG A 183 111.74 66.59 -32.45
C ARG A 183 110.69 66.44 -33.54
N MET A 184 111.09 66.46 -34.82
CA MET A 184 110.17 66.21 -35.94
C MET A 184 109.52 64.83 -35.85
N LEU A 185 110.28 63.80 -35.47
CA LEU A 185 109.76 62.44 -35.31
C LEU A 185 108.76 62.35 -34.15
N ILE A 186 109.00 63.03 -33.03
CA ILE A 186 108.08 63.09 -31.89
C ILE A 186 106.82 63.89 -32.25
N GLU A 187 106.95 65.04 -32.91
CA GLU A 187 105.80 65.83 -33.36
C GLU A 187 104.95 65.05 -34.37
N GLU A 188 105.57 64.27 -35.26
CA GLU A 188 104.84 63.41 -36.20
C GLU A 188 104.19 62.21 -35.50
N LYS A 189 104.86 61.57 -34.53
CA LYS A 189 104.23 60.55 -33.68
C LYS A 189 103.04 61.10 -32.91
N LEU A 190 103.18 62.28 -32.32
CA LEU A 190 102.09 62.96 -31.60
C LEU A 190 100.93 63.31 -32.53
N ARG A 191 101.20 63.72 -33.78
CA ARG A 191 100.17 63.91 -34.81
C ARG A 191 99.50 62.60 -35.21
N GLN A 192 100.25 61.51 -35.35
CA GLN A 192 99.71 60.20 -35.65
C GLN A 192 98.81 59.69 -34.51
N GLU A 193 99.27 59.78 -33.26
CA GLU A 193 98.50 59.40 -32.07
C GLU A 193 97.24 60.26 -31.92
N ASN A 194 97.30 61.58 -32.13
CA ASN A 194 96.11 62.43 -32.11
C ASN A 194 95.11 62.08 -33.23
N ARG A 195 95.59 61.73 -34.44
CA ARG A 195 94.71 61.23 -35.52
C ARG A 195 94.05 59.91 -35.14
N GLN A 196 94.81 58.98 -34.54
CA GLN A 196 94.27 57.71 -34.05
C GLN A 196 93.24 57.91 -32.94
N LEU A 197 93.52 58.79 -31.97
CA LEU A 197 92.60 59.09 -30.87
C LEU A 197 91.30 59.73 -31.37
N LEU A 198 91.38 60.64 -32.35
CA LEU A 198 90.21 61.24 -32.97
C LEU A 198 89.34 60.18 -33.68
N GLU A 199 89.98 59.24 -34.39
CA GLU A 199 89.28 58.16 -35.09
C GLU A 199 88.66 57.15 -34.11
N ILE A 200 89.35 56.81 -33.02
CA ILE A 200 88.80 55.98 -31.93
C ILE A 200 87.60 56.68 -31.28
N ASN A 201 87.70 57.98 -30.97
CA ASN A 201 86.59 58.74 -30.39
C ASN A 201 85.39 58.81 -31.35
N ARG A 202 85.64 59.01 -32.65
CA ARG A 202 84.58 58.98 -33.68
C ARG A 202 83.89 57.61 -33.72
N ARG A 203 84.65 56.52 -33.65
CA ARG A 203 84.13 55.15 -33.62
C ARG A 203 83.33 54.86 -32.33
N LEU A 204 83.81 55.35 -31.18
CA LEU A 204 83.10 55.20 -29.91
C LEU A 204 81.77 55.97 -29.89
N GLU A 205 81.73 57.19 -30.43
CA GLU A 205 80.49 57.96 -30.50
C GLU A 205 79.47 57.29 -31.44
N GLN A 206 79.93 56.75 -32.58
CA GLN A 206 79.09 55.94 -33.48
C GLN A 206 78.54 54.69 -32.78
N GLN A 207 79.38 53.95 -32.04
CA GLN A 207 78.93 52.77 -31.30
C GLN A 207 77.94 53.12 -30.18
N LYS A 208 78.11 54.27 -29.52
CA LYS A 208 77.19 54.77 -28.52
C LYS A 208 75.83 55.13 -29.12
N ASP A 209 75.80 55.82 -30.25
CA ASP A 209 74.57 56.15 -30.98
C ASP A 209 73.87 54.89 -31.49
N GLU A 210 74.61 53.92 -32.02
CA GLU A 210 74.08 52.61 -32.42
C GLU A 210 73.50 51.82 -31.25
N CYS A 211 74.18 51.79 -30.10
CA CYS A 211 73.68 51.14 -28.89
C CYS A 211 72.41 51.82 -28.37
N LYS A 212 72.38 53.17 -28.39
CA LYS A 212 71.20 53.93 -28.00
C LYS A 212 70.01 53.66 -28.91
N ALA A 213 70.20 53.65 -30.22
CA ALA A 213 69.14 53.32 -31.18
C ALA A 213 68.61 51.89 -31.01
N LYS A 214 69.48 50.93 -30.70
CA LYS A 214 69.08 49.54 -30.37
C LYS A 214 68.28 49.47 -29.08
N LEU A 215 68.64 50.25 -28.06
CA LEU A 215 67.92 50.34 -26.79
C LEU A 215 66.51 50.90 -27.00
N ASP A 216 66.40 52.03 -27.70
CA ASP A 216 65.11 52.67 -28.01
C ASP A 216 64.19 51.74 -28.83
N LEU A 217 64.75 50.98 -29.78
CA LEU A 217 64.01 49.98 -30.54
C LEU A 217 63.54 48.81 -29.67
N LEU A 218 64.37 48.36 -28.74
CA LEU A 218 64.02 47.28 -27.81
C LEU A 218 62.90 47.74 -26.85
N ASP A 219 62.98 48.97 -26.35
CA ASP A 219 61.94 49.56 -25.51
C ASP A 219 60.61 49.69 -26.26
N LEU A 220 60.63 50.12 -27.53
CA LEU A 220 59.43 50.19 -28.36
C LEU A 220 58.80 48.80 -28.52
N LYS A 221 59.59 47.78 -28.90
CA LYS A 221 59.11 46.39 -29.07
C LYS A 221 58.60 45.79 -27.77
N SER A 222 59.27 46.07 -26.66
CA SER A 222 58.86 45.62 -25.32
C SER A 222 57.50 46.22 -24.96
N ASN A 223 57.32 47.53 -25.15
CA ASN A 223 56.05 48.21 -24.89
C ASN A 223 54.92 47.71 -25.80
N GLU A 224 55.19 47.45 -27.08
CA GLU A 224 54.20 46.83 -27.99
C GLU A 224 53.78 45.44 -27.50
N TYR A 225 54.73 44.61 -27.07
CA TYR A 225 54.45 43.28 -26.54
C TYR A 225 53.63 43.36 -25.24
N ILE A 226 54.02 44.23 -24.30
CA ILE A 226 53.29 44.45 -23.04
C ILE A 226 51.86 44.90 -23.31
N ASN A 227 51.66 45.85 -24.23
CA ASN A 227 50.33 46.34 -24.59
C ASN A 227 49.48 45.26 -25.25
N LYS A 228 50.08 44.43 -26.13
CA LYS A 228 49.38 43.29 -26.74
C LYS A 228 48.92 42.30 -25.68
N VAL A 229 49.82 41.85 -24.80
CA VAL A 229 49.49 40.91 -23.72
C VAL A 229 48.42 41.48 -22.79
N LYS A 230 48.50 42.78 -22.46
CA LYS A 230 47.49 43.46 -21.64
C LYS A 230 46.11 43.46 -22.30
N ASN A 231 46.04 43.74 -23.60
CA ASN A 231 44.78 43.73 -24.35
C ASN A 231 44.20 42.31 -24.44
N ASP A 232 45.05 41.32 -24.74
CA ASP A 232 44.64 39.91 -24.82
C ASP A 232 44.12 39.42 -23.45
N MET A 233 44.80 39.78 -22.35
CA MET A 233 44.36 39.45 -21.00
C MET A 233 43.02 40.12 -20.63
N GLN A 234 42.81 41.37 -21.03
CA GLN A 234 41.53 42.06 -20.82
C GLN A 234 40.40 41.43 -21.64
N ALA A 235 40.66 41.06 -22.89
CA ALA A 235 39.69 40.36 -23.74
C ALA A 235 39.33 38.99 -23.16
N LEU A 236 40.32 38.23 -22.70
CA LEU A 236 40.10 36.93 -22.06
C LEU A 236 39.32 37.06 -20.74
N ALA A 237 39.65 38.05 -19.91
CA ALA A 237 38.92 38.32 -18.68
C ALA A 237 37.45 38.69 -18.93
N ALA A 238 37.18 39.52 -19.95
CA ALA A 238 35.83 39.85 -20.36
C ALA A 238 35.06 38.61 -20.86
N SER A 239 35.70 37.77 -21.66
CA SER A 239 35.11 36.51 -22.14
C SER A 239 34.80 35.53 -21.00
N HIS A 240 35.73 35.36 -20.05
CA HIS A 240 35.52 34.53 -18.86
C HIS A 240 34.36 35.04 -18.01
N LYS A 241 34.22 36.36 -17.84
CA LYS A 241 33.09 36.94 -17.12
C LYS A 241 31.75 36.58 -17.78
N VAL A 242 31.65 36.71 -19.10
CA VAL A 242 30.44 36.32 -19.86
C VAL A 242 30.14 34.83 -19.67
N ALA A 243 31.16 33.97 -19.78
CA ALA A 243 30.98 32.52 -19.60
C ALA A 243 30.48 32.16 -18.19
N ILE A 244 30.97 32.85 -17.14
CA ILE A 244 30.50 32.66 -15.76
C ILE A 244 29.03 33.06 -15.61
N ASP A 245 28.64 34.21 -16.18
CA ASP A 245 27.27 34.71 -16.13
C ASP A 245 26.30 33.79 -16.89
N GLU A 246 26.73 33.24 -18.03
CA GLU A 246 25.98 32.25 -18.81
C GLU A 246 25.84 30.92 -18.07
N LEU A 247 26.91 30.39 -17.47
CA LEU A 247 26.88 29.16 -16.66
C LEU A 247 25.92 29.31 -15.48
N SER A 248 25.99 30.44 -14.78
CA SER A 248 25.12 30.76 -13.64
C SER A 248 23.65 30.84 -14.07
N SER A 249 23.39 31.43 -15.23
CA SER A 249 22.04 31.52 -15.80
C SER A 249 21.50 30.14 -16.18
N ARG A 250 22.35 29.30 -16.77
CA ARG A 250 22.03 27.91 -17.13
C ARG A 250 21.74 27.05 -15.90
N GLN A 251 22.56 27.12 -14.85
CA GLN A 251 22.32 26.40 -13.58
C GLN A 251 20.97 26.79 -12.95
N ARG A 252 20.60 28.08 -12.99
CA ARG A 252 19.28 28.54 -12.52
C ARG A 252 18.13 27.97 -13.34
N LEU A 253 18.28 27.89 -14.66
CA LEU A 253 17.26 27.30 -15.54
C LEU A 253 17.13 25.79 -15.30
N GLU A 254 18.25 25.08 -15.17
CA GLU A 254 18.27 23.65 -14.88
C GLU A 254 17.61 23.34 -13.53
N ALA A 255 17.88 24.15 -12.50
CA ALA A 255 17.21 24.04 -11.21
C ALA A 255 15.69 24.26 -11.29
N LYS A 256 15.22 25.17 -12.16
CA LYS A 256 13.77 25.37 -12.41
C LYS A 256 13.16 24.17 -13.12
N LEU A 257 13.79 23.69 -14.19
CA LEU A 257 13.36 22.52 -14.95
C LEU A 257 13.29 21.27 -14.06
N ARG A 258 14.28 21.08 -13.17
CA ARG A 258 14.27 19.96 -12.22
C ARG A 258 13.10 20.03 -11.24
N LYS A 259 12.79 21.22 -10.72
CA LYS A 259 11.60 21.42 -9.86
C LYS A 259 10.29 21.13 -10.61
N GLU A 260 10.16 21.61 -11.85
CA GLU A 260 8.98 21.32 -12.68
C GLU A 260 8.86 19.82 -12.99
N TYR A 261 9.98 19.16 -13.30
CA TYR A 261 10.02 17.72 -13.51
C TYR A 261 9.58 16.94 -12.27
N ASP A 262 10.05 17.33 -11.08
CA ASP A 262 9.66 16.70 -9.82
C ASP A 262 8.15 16.89 -9.54
N VAL A 263 7.59 18.06 -9.85
CA VAL A 263 6.14 18.33 -9.76
C VAL A 263 5.35 17.46 -10.75
N CYS A 264 5.80 17.35 -12.01
CA CYS A 264 5.15 16.48 -12.98
C CYS A 264 5.21 15.01 -12.54
N ARG A 265 6.35 14.56 -12.01
CA ARG A 265 6.54 13.19 -11.50
C ARG A 265 5.60 12.89 -10.33
N THR A 266 5.47 13.81 -9.37
CA THR A 266 4.55 13.61 -8.23
C THR A 266 3.09 13.58 -8.70
N LEU A 267 2.71 14.44 -9.64
CA LEU A 267 1.37 14.45 -10.22
C LEU A 267 1.06 13.15 -10.99
N CYS A 268 2.02 12.63 -11.77
CA CYS A 268 1.87 11.33 -12.43
C CYS A 268 1.66 10.18 -11.42
N ASN A 269 2.43 10.17 -10.33
CA ASN A 269 2.26 9.16 -9.28
C ASN A 269 0.89 9.28 -8.57
N GLN A 270 0.40 10.50 -8.37
CA GLN A 270 -0.93 10.76 -7.81
C GLN A 270 -2.02 10.20 -8.74
N TYR A 271 -2.01 10.56 -10.02
CA TYR A 271 -2.99 10.03 -10.99
C TYR A 271 -2.93 8.51 -11.13
N GLN A 272 -1.74 7.92 -11.06
CA GLN A 272 -1.60 6.46 -11.07
C GLN A 272 -2.25 5.83 -9.83
N THR A 273 -2.05 6.43 -8.66
CA THR A 273 -2.66 5.97 -7.40
C THR A 273 -4.18 6.11 -7.43
N GLU A 274 -4.69 7.26 -7.89
CA GLU A 274 -6.13 7.51 -8.05
C GLU A 274 -6.77 6.54 -9.06
N SER A 275 -6.08 6.26 -10.16
CA SER A 275 -6.55 5.30 -11.17
C SER A 275 -6.68 3.88 -10.58
N LEU A 276 -5.71 3.44 -9.77
CA LEU A 276 -5.79 2.15 -9.08
C LEU A 276 -6.92 2.12 -8.05
N GLN A 277 -7.11 3.20 -7.28
CA GLN A 277 -8.22 3.30 -6.33
C GLN A 277 -9.58 3.30 -7.04
N PHE A 278 -9.69 3.96 -8.18
CA PHE A 278 -10.91 3.95 -8.99
C PHE A 278 -11.21 2.55 -9.54
N ALA A 279 -10.20 1.85 -10.06
CA ALA A 279 -10.34 0.47 -10.53
C ALA A 279 -10.83 -0.47 -9.41
N GLU A 280 -10.30 -0.33 -8.20
CA GLU A 280 -10.75 -1.14 -7.06
C GLU A 280 -12.19 -0.82 -6.65
N ARG A 281 -12.60 0.47 -6.67
CA ARG A 281 -13.99 0.86 -6.42
C ARG A 281 -14.94 0.28 -7.46
N CYS A 282 -14.57 0.28 -8.74
CA CYS A 282 -15.36 -0.36 -9.79
C CYS A 282 -15.53 -1.85 -9.55
N ARG A 283 -14.46 -2.56 -9.18
CA ARG A 283 -14.51 -3.99 -8.84
C ARG A 283 -15.46 -4.28 -7.68
N ILE A 284 -15.38 -3.50 -6.59
CA ILE A 284 -16.27 -3.65 -5.44
C ILE A 284 -17.74 -3.39 -5.83
N LEU A 285 -18.00 -2.39 -6.68
CA LEU A 285 -19.35 -2.11 -7.17
C LEU A 285 -19.89 -3.23 -8.06
N GLU A 286 -19.06 -3.81 -8.93
CA GLU A 286 -19.44 -4.96 -9.76
C GLU A 286 -19.77 -6.19 -8.91
N ASP A 287 -18.97 -6.47 -7.87
CA ASP A 287 -19.23 -7.57 -6.93
C ASP A 287 -20.54 -7.37 -6.16
N LEU A 288 -20.78 -6.14 -5.65
CA LEU A 288 -22.01 -5.81 -4.93
C LEU A 288 -23.24 -5.90 -5.85
N ASN A 289 -23.12 -5.42 -7.08
CA ASN A 289 -24.22 -5.49 -8.05
C ASN A 289 -24.55 -6.94 -8.43
N THR A 290 -23.52 -7.79 -8.53
CA THR A 290 -23.70 -9.24 -8.74
C THR A 290 -24.41 -9.89 -7.55
N GLN A 291 -24.05 -9.52 -6.31
CA GLN A 291 -24.73 -10.01 -5.11
C GLN A 291 -26.20 -9.58 -5.06
N LEU A 292 -26.48 -8.30 -5.35
CA LEU A 292 -27.85 -7.78 -5.41
C LEU A 292 -28.69 -8.49 -6.47
N SER A 293 -28.13 -8.70 -7.66
CA SER A 293 -28.81 -9.45 -8.74
C SER A 293 -29.14 -10.88 -8.32
N ASN A 294 -28.22 -11.57 -7.64
CA ASN A 294 -28.48 -12.92 -7.13
C ASN A 294 -29.57 -12.94 -6.05
N GLU A 295 -29.63 -11.92 -5.19
CA GLU A 295 -30.67 -11.79 -4.17
C GLU A 295 -32.03 -11.46 -4.79
N GLU A 296 -32.07 -10.61 -5.81
CA GLU A 296 -33.26 -10.33 -6.61
C GLU A 296 -33.80 -11.60 -7.28
N ASP A 297 -32.95 -12.38 -7.93
CA ASP A 297 -33.33 -13.66 -8.55
C ASP A 297 -33.88 -14.66 -7.52
N LYS A 298 -33.28 -14.71 -6.33
CA LYS A 298 -33.75 -15.56 -5.23
C LYS A 298 -35.14 -15.12 -4.74
N LEU A 299 -35.33 -13.83 -4.53
CA LEU A 299 -36.63 -13.27 -4.09
C LEU A 299 -37.71 -13.48 -5.15
N LEU A 300 -37.39 -13.30 -6.44
CA LEU A 300 -38.31 -13.58 -7.55
C LEU A 300 -38.71 -15.06 -7.60
N SER A 301 -37.76 -15.97 -7.38
CA SER A 301 -38.04 -17.41 -7.28
C SER A 301 -38.97 -17.74 -6.10
N GLU A 302 -38.67 -17.20 -4.91
CA GLU A 302 -39.51 -17.39 -3.72
C GLU A 302 -40.93 -16.83 -3.90
N LEU A 303 -41.04 -15.66 -4.53
CA LEU A 303 -42.33 -15.03 -4.83
C LEU A 303 -43.12 -15.88 -5.84
N SER A 304 -42.46 -16.39 -6.89
CA SER A 304 -43.10 -17.31 -7.84
C SER A 304 -43.66 -18.56 -7.17
N ILE A 305 -42.92 -19.16 -6.24
CA ILE A 305 -43.37 -20.34 -5.48
C ILE A 305 -44.58 -19.98 -4.60
N LYS A 306 -44.52 -18.86 -3.86
CA LYS A 306 -45.62 -18.40 -3.01
C LYS A 306 -46.88 -18.09 -3.81
N THR A 307 -46.75 -17.48 -4.98
CA THR A 307 -47.88 -17.19 -5.88
C THR A 307 -48.56 -18.48 -6.31
N LYS A 308 -47.79 -19.49 -6.77
CA LYS A 308 -48.34 -20.80 -7.13
C LYS A 308 -49.04 -21.50 -5.97
N LEU A 309 -48.43 -21.49 -4.78
CA LEU A 309 -49.05 -22.08 -3.59
C LEU A 309 -50.37 -21.38 -3.23
N ASN A 310 -50.42 -20.05 -3.33
CA ASN A 310 -51.63 -19.28 -3.05
C ASN A 310 -52.73 -19.53 -4.10
N GLU A 311 -52.36 -19.68 -5.38
CA GLU A 311 -53.29 -20.10 -6.45
C GLU A 311 -53.87 -21.49 -6.15
N GLU A 312 -53.03 -22.47 -5.79
CA GLU A 312 -53.48 -23.82 -5.39
C GLU A 312 -54.42 -23.79 -4.18
N GLN A 313 -54.08 -23.01 -3.15
CA GLN A 313 -54.94 -22.82 -1.98
C GLN A 313 -56.27 -22.17 -2.33
N SER A 314 -56.27 -21.17 -3.23
CA SER A 314 -57.49 -20.51 -3.71
C SER A 314 -58.40 -21.49 -4.46
N ILE A 315 -57.83 -22.36 -5.30
CA ILE A 315 -58.56 -23.42 -5.99
C ILE A 315 -59.16 -24.40 -4.97
N GLN A 316 -58.39 -24.86 -3.98
CA GLN A 316 -58.88 -25.75 -2.95
C GLN A 316 -60.02 -25.14 -2.13
N MET A 317 -59.89 -23.88 -1.72
CA MET A 317 -60.94 -23.15 -1.00
C MET A 317 -62.23 -23.08 -1.81
N THR A 318 -62.12 -22.75 -3.10
CA THR A 318 -63.26 -22.72 -4.02
C THR A 318 -63.95 -24.08 -4.13
N ASP A 319 -63.19 -25.19 -4.16
CA ASP A 319 -63.75 -26.55 -4.19
C ASP A 319 -64.40 -26.97 -2.86
N TYR A 320 -63.87 -26.51 -1.72
CA TYR A 320 -64.52 -26.71 -0.43
C TYR A 320 -65.85 -25.95 -0.33
N GLU A 321 -65.89 -24.70 -0.80
CA GLU A 321 -67.11 -23.89 -0.84
C GLU A 321 -68.19 -24.55 -1.70
N LYS A 322 -67.83 -25.05 -2.89
CA LYS A 322 -68.75 -25.81 -3.76
C LYS A 322 -69.30 -27.06 -3.06
N ARG A 323 -68.44 -27.87 -2.42
CA ARG A 323 -68.86 -29.07 -1.68
C ARG A 323 -69.76 -28.73 -0.50
N LEU A 324 -69.47 -27.64 0.22
CA LEU A 324 -70.29 -27.17 1.32
C LEU A 324 -71.67 -26.71 0.83
N LEU A 325 -71.72 -25.98 -0.28
CA LEU A 325 -72.97 -25.56 -0.91
C LEU A 325 -73.82 -26.76 -1.31
N GLN A 326 -73.23 -27.76 -1.99
CA GLN A 326 -73.91 -28.99 -2.38
C GLN A 326 -74.43 -29.77 -1.17
N SER A 327 -73.62 -29.89 -0.10
CA SER A 327 -74.04 -30.53 1.15
C SER A 327 -75.20 -29.79 1.81
N ASN A 328 -75.20 -28.45 1.78
CA ASN A 328 -76.30 -27.64 2.30
C ASN A 328 -77.59 -27.82 1.49
N GLU A 329 -77.50 -27.94 0.17
CA GLU A 329 -78.66 -28.25 -0.68
C GLU A 329 -79.25 -29.62 -0.39
N LEU A 330 -78.39 -30.65 -0.23
CA LEU A 330 -78.81 -31.99 0.17
C LEU A 330 -79.48 -31.99 1.56
N LEU A 331 -78.93 -31.25 2.52
CA LEU A 331 -79.52 -31.12 3.86
C LEU A 331 -80.90 -30.44 3.80
N LYS A 332 -81.05 -29.39 2.99
CA LYS A 332 -82.36 -28.74 2.77
C LYS A 332 -83.38 -29.72 2.16
N ALA A 333 -82.96 -30.52 1.17
CA ALA A 333 -83.82 -31.53 0.57
C ALA A 333 -84.22 -32.62 1.58
N ALA A 334 -83.27 -33.10 2.40
CA ALA A 334 -83.52 -34.07 3.46
C ALA A 334 -84.49 -33.53 4.52
N ASN A 335 -84.30 -32.29 4.98
CA ASN A 335 -85.21 -31.63 5.93
C ASN A 335 -86.63 -31.48 5.37
N LYS A 336 -86.76 -31.17 4.07
CA LYS A 336 -88.07 -31.10 3.40
C LYS A 336 -88.74 -32.47 3.35
N TYR A 337 -87.99 -33.51 3.01
CA TYR A 337 -88.49 -34.89 2.99
C TYR A 337 -88.89 -35.38 4.39
N GLN A 338 -88.07 -35.09 5.41
CA GLN A 338 -88.40 -35.39 6.80
C GLN A 338 -89.70 -34.69 7.23
N SER A 339 -89.86 -33.40 6.91
CA SER A 339 -91.07 -32.64 7.23
C SER A 339 -92.31 -33.25 6.57
N GLN A 340 -92.19 -33.73 5.32
CA GLN A 340 -93.26 -34.44 4.61
C GLN A 340 -93.61 -35.77 5.31
N LEU A 341 -92.61 -36.55 5.71
CA LEU A 341 -92.80 -37.82 6.41
C LEU A 341 -93.47 -37.61 7.77
N GLU A 342 -93.05 -36.58 8.52
CA GLU A 342 -93.67 -36.19 9.80
C GLU A 342 -95.13 -35.76 9.61
N GLN A 343 -95.44 -35.05 8.52
CA GLN A 343 -96.81 -34.71 8.18
C GLN A 343 -97.65 -35.94 7.85
N GLN A 344 -97.14 -36.86 7.04
CA GLN A 344 -97.79 -38.14 6.76
C GLN A 344 -98.02 -38.95 8.03
N LEU A 345 -97.05 -39.03 8.94
CA LEU A 345 -97.19 -39.70 10.22
C LEU A 345 -98.26 -39.05 11.12
N ARG A 346 -98.34 -37.71 11.12
CA ARG A 346 -99.42 -36.98 11.83
C ARG A 346 -100.79 -37.32 11.25
N ASP A 347 -100.93 -37.29 9.93
CA ASP A 347 -102.19 -37.61 9.26
C ASP A 347 -102.59 -39.08 9.52
N LEU A 348 -101.63 -40.02 9.48
CA LEU A 348 -101.87 -41.43 9.78
C LEU A 348 -102.29 -41.65 11.24
N ARG A 349 -101.70 -40.92 12.18
CA ARG A 349 -102.11 -40.95 13.59
C ARG A 349 -103.54 -40.46 13.76
N LEU A 350 -103.90 -39.34 13.12
CA LEU A 350 -105.26 -38.80 13.17
C LEU A 350 -106.29 -39.75 12.54
N THR A 351 -105.97 -40.41 11.42
CA THR A 351 -106.87 -41.41 10.82
C THR A 351 -107.00 -42.65 11.68
N THR A 352 -105.90 -43.12 12.27
CA THR A 352 -105.90 -44.25 13.21
C THR A 352 -106.73 -43.93 14.44
N GLU A 353 -106.59 -42.74 15.03
CA GLU A 353 -107.36 -42.27 16.18
C GLU A 353 -108.85 -42.15 15.84
N LYS A 354 -109.21 -41.59 14.68
CA LYS A 354 -110.60 -41.56 14.20
C LYS A 354 -111.18 -42.96 14.04
N TYR A 355 -110.42 -43.88 13.46
CA TYR A 355 -110.83 -45.28 13.30
C TYR A 355 -111.01 -45.97 14.66
N GLN A 356 -110.08 -45.76 15.60
CA GLN A 356 -110.19 -46.26 16.97
C GLN A 356 -111.41 -45.70 17.69
N MET A 357 -111.69 -44.39 17.61
CA MET A 357 -112.90 -43.80 18.19
C MET A 357 -114.18 -44.38 17.57
N SER A 358 -114.20 -44.60 16.25
CA SER A 358 -115.34 -45.24 15.58
C SER A 358 -115.55 -46.68 16.04
N MET A 359 -114.47 -47.47 16.13
CA MET A 359 -114.50 -48.83 16.64
C MET A 359 -114.93 -48.87 18.11
N GLN A 360 -114.42 -47.95 18.94
CA GLN A 360 -114.82 -47.83 20.34
C GLN A 360 -116.32 -47.49 20.46
N GLY A 361 -116.82 -46.56 19.64
CA GLY A 361 -118.25 -46.25 19.60
C GLY A 361 -119.11 -47.46 19.20
N GLN A 362 -118.63 -48.32 18.29
CA GLN A 362 -119.31 -49.58 17.96
C GLN A 362 -119.26 -50.57 19.13
N ILE A 363 -118.11 -50.72 19.79
CA ILE A 363 -117.96 -51.56 20.99
C ILE A 363 -118.90 -51.09 22.10
N ASP A 364 -118.98 -49.79 22.37
CA ASP A 364 -119.87 -49.22 23.38
C ASP A 364 -121.35 -49.48 23.04
N ALA A 365 -121.73 -49.37 21.76
CA ALA A 365 -123.07 -49.72 21.29
C ALA A 365 -123.39 -51.20 21.51
N TYR A 366 -122.48 -52.11 21.14
CA TYR A 366 -122.63 -53.55 21.40
C TYR A 366 -122.66 -53.86 22.89
N THR A 367 -121.85 -53.20 23.70
CA THR A 367 -121.82 -53.36 25.17
C THR A 367 -123.14 -52.93 25.79
N LYS A 368 -123.71 -51.80 25.33
CA LYS A 368 -125.03 -51.33 25.76
C LYS A 368 -126.14 -52.29 25.37
N GLN A 369 -126.10 -52.84 24.15
CA GLN A 369 -127.04 -53.85 23.70
C GLN A 369 -126.94 -55.13 24.53
N ALA A 370 -125.72 -55.59 24.83
CA ALA A 370 -125.48 -56.75 25.68
C ALA A 370 -126.06 -56.52 27.09
N SER A 371 -125.80 -55.36 27.71
CA SER A 371 -126.39 -55.00 29.01
C SER A 371 -127.92 -54.94 28.98
N GLN A 372 -128.53 -54.45 27.88
CA GLN A 372 -129.98 -54.49 27.72
C GLN A 372 -130.53 -55.92 27.64
N GLN A 373 -129.85 -56.81 26.92
CA GLN A 373 -130.22 -58.22 26.86
C GLN A 373 -130.06 -58.89 28.23
N GLU A 374 -129.00 -58.58 28.96
CA GLU A 374 -128.76 -59.08 30.32
C GLU A 374 -129.86 -58.62 31.29
N ASN A 375 -130.27 -57.35 31.21
CA ASN A 375 -131.42 -56.84 31.97
C ASN A 375 -132.73 -57.53 31.59
N GLN A 376 -132.94 -57.85 30.30
CA GLN A 376 -134.11 -58.63 29.86
C GLN A 376 -134.06 -60.06 30.41
N ILE A 377 -132.90 -60.70 30.40
CA ILE A 377 -132.70 -62.03 31.00
C ILE A 377 -133.02 -61.95 32.49
N HIS A 378 -132.47 -60.98 33.22
CA HIS A 378 -132.76 -60.81 34.64
C HIS A 378 -134.25 -60.59 34.91
N ALA A 379 -134.95 -59.78 34.09
CA ALA A 379 -136.39 -59.59 34.23
C ALA A 379 -137.17 -60.90 34.01
N LEU A 380 -136.76 -61.70 33.02
CA LEU A 380 -137.33 -63.02 32.75
C LEU A 380 -137.02 -64.03 33.87
N GLU A 381 -135.84 -63.98 34.46
CA GLU A 381 -135.46 -64.79 35.62
C GLU A 381 -136.30 -64.44 36.85
N THR A 382 -136.49 -63.15 37.13
CA THR A 382 -137.38 -62.68 38.22
C THR A 382 -138.82 -63.14 38.00
N ALA A 383 -139.34 -63.03 36.76
CA ALA A 383 -140.67 -63.51 36.42
C ALA A 383 -140.80 -65.04 36.59
N ASN A 384 -139.79 -65.80 36.18
CA ASN A 384 -139.73 -67.24 36.40
C ASN A 384 -139.66 -67.61 37.89
N SER A 385 -138.99 -66.81 38.71
CA SER A 385 -138.95 -67.00 40.17
C SER A 385 -140.34 -66.81 40.79
N LEU A 386 -141.05 -65.75 40.40
CA LEU A 386 -142.43 -65.48 40.85
C LEU A 386 -143.39 -66.59 40.42
N LEU A 387 -143.29 -67.06 39.16
CA LEU A 387 -144.09 -68.19 38.67
C LEU A 387 -143.78 -69.49 39.43
N LYS A 388 -142.54 -69.71 39.86
CA LYS A 388 -142.18 -70.85 40.72
C LYS A 388 -142.80 -70.74 42.11
N GLU A 389 -142.87 -69.54 42.68
CA GLU A 389 -143.54 -69.31 43.97
C GLU A 389 -145.05 -69.55 43.86
N GLU A 390 -145.71 -69.04 42.82
CA GLU A 390 -147.13 -69.32 42.55
C GLU A 390 -147.39 -70.82 42.35
N LEU A 391 -146.54 -71.50 41.57
CA LEU A 391 -146.66 -72.95 41.35
C LEU A 391 -146.51 -73.73 42.66
N ASN A 392 -145.61 -73.32 43.54
CA ASN A 392 -145.44 -73.94 44.86
C ASN A 392 -146.65 -73.68 45.77
N SER A 393 -147.24 -72.48 45.74
CA SER A 393 -148.48 -72.15 46.45
C SER A 393 -149.65 -73.05 46.01
N VAL A 394 -149.84 -73.20 44.70
CA VAL A 394 -150.88 -74.08 44.15
C VAL A 394 -150.62 -75.54 44.52
N LYS A 395 -149.35 -75.94 44.60
CA LYS A 395 -148.97 -77.29 45.03
C LYS A 395 -149.36 -77.53 46.49
N THR A 396 -149.12 -76.56 47.38
CA THR A 396 -149.54 -76.63 48.79
C THR A 396 -151.05 -76.71 48.94
N ASP A 397 -151.80 -75.94 48.16
CA ASP A 397 -153.27 -75.95 48.17
C ASP A 397 -153.84 -77.30 47.70
N ASN A 398 -153.24 -77.91 46.68
CA ASN A 398 -153.63 -79.23 46.21
C ASN A 398 -153.36 -80.34 47.24
N THR A 399 -152.24 -80.27 47.97
CA THR A 399 -151.98 -81.20 49.08
C THR A 399 -152.99 -81.06 50.22
N PHE A 400 -153.45 -79.84 50.50
CA PHE A 400 -154.49 -79.59 51.50
C PHE A 400 -155.82 -80.23 51.11
N LEU A 401 -156.25 -80.05 49.85
CA LEU A 401 -157.48 -80.65 49.31
C LEU A 401 -157.45 -82.19 49.29
N LEU A 402 -156.30 -82.78 48.96
CA LEU A 402 -156.10 -84.24 49.02
C LEU A 402 -156.22 -84.82 50.43
N THR A 403 -155.94 -84.01 51.46
CA THR A 403 -156.03 -84.43 52.86
C THR A 403 -157.48 -84.40 53.36
N MET A 404 -158.27 -83.39 52.95
CA MET A 404 -159.72 -83.35 53.21
C MET A 404 -160.46 -84.52 52.55
N ALA A 405 -160.15 -84.83 51.28
CA ALA A 405 -160.78 -85.94 50.57
C ALA A 405 -160.54 -87.32 51.23
N LYS A 406 -159.44 -87.49 51.99
CA LYS A 406 -159.19 -88.71 52.76
C LYS A 406 -160.02 -88.81 54.04
N GLN A 407 -160.33 -87.67 54.68
CA GLN A 407 -161.18 -87.64 55.88
C GLN A 407 -162.64 -87.94 55.53
N ASP A 408 -163.16 -87.41 54.42
CA ASP A 408 -164.52 -87.71 53.95
C ASP A 408 -164.72 -89.20 53.62
N LYS A 409 -163.66 -89.86 53.12
CA LYS A 409 -163.69 -91.30 52.82
C LYS A 409 -163.75 -92.17 54.08
N GLN A 410 -163.17 -91.73 55.21
CA GLN A 410 -163.27 -92.46 56.48
C GLN A 410 -164.67 -92.33 57.10
N LEU A 411 -165.27 -91.14 57.05
CA LEU A 411 -166.62 -90.89 57.57
C LEU A 411 -167.70 -91.72 56.85
N THR A 412 -167.53 -91.90 55.53
CA THR A 412 -168.46 -92.69 54.71
C THR A 412 -168.43 -94.18 55.09
N ASN A 413 -167.27 -94.72 55.51
CA ASN A 413 -167.14 -96.13 55.88
C ASN A 413 -167.76 -96.43 57.26
N GLU A 414 -167.70 -95.49 58.20
CA GLU A 414 -168.30 -95.65 59.54
C GLU A 414 -169.83 -95.63 59.49
N LEU A 415 -170.42 -94.79 58.64
CA LEU A 415 -171.87 -94.73 58.40
C LEU A 415 -172.41 -96.02 57.76
N GLN A 416 -171.65 -96.64 56.85
CA GLN A 416 -172.05 -97.89 56.20
C GLN A 416 -172.07 -99.07 57.18
N GLN A 417 -171.21 -99.05 58.21
CA GLN A 417 -171.14 -100.10 59.21
C GLN A 417 -172.31 -100.03 60.21
N GLN A 418 -172.76 -98.83 60.59
CA GLN A 418 -173.93 -98.65 61.45
C GLN A 418 -175.25 -99.07 60.80
N ILE A 419 -175.37 -98.97 59.46
CA ILE A 419 -176.57 -99.39 58.72
C ILE A 419 -176.69 -100.93 58.68
N ASN A 420 -175.58 -101.65 58.65
CA ASN A 420 -175.58 -103.11 58.61
C ASN A 420 -175.98 -103.71 59.98
N ASP A 421 -175.52 -103.12 61.09
CA ASP A 421 -175.85 -103.58 62.45
C ASP A 421 -177.34 -103.37 62.81
N LEU A 422 -178.00 -102.36 62.21
CA LEU A 422 -179.44 -102.10 62.40
C LEU A 422 -180.32 -103.09 61.61
N ASN A 423 -179.86 -103.60 60.47
CA ASN A 423 -180.62 -104.55 59.66
C ASN A 423 -180.60 -105.98 60.22
N GLU A 424 -179.52 -106.41 60.89
CA GLU A 424 -179.48 -107.72 61.57
C GLU A 424 -180.38 -107.77 62.81
N LYS A 425 -180.62 -106.64 63.48
CA LYS A 425 -181.46 -106.57 64.68
C LYS A 425 -182.97 -106.61 64.37
N TYR A 426 -183.38 -106.21 63.16
CA TYR A 426 -184.79 -106.17 62.77
C TYR A 426 -185.32 -107.53 62.24
N GLN A 427 -184.44 -108.47 61.86
CA GLN A 427 -184.86 -109.81 61.40
C GLN A 427 -185.07 -110.84 62.52
N LEU A 428 -184.63 -110.56 63.75
CA LEU A 428 -184.73 -111.52 64.87
C LEU A 428 -185.98 -111.37 65.75
N ASP A 429 -186.75 -110.27 65.64
CA ASP A 429 -187.80 -109.92 66.61
C ASP A 429 -189.27 -110.14 66.16
N ASN A 430 -189.56 -110.82 65.03
CA ASN A 430 -190.96 -111.01 64.56
C ASN A 430 -191.39 -112.45 64.17
N GLU A 431 -190.74 -113.49 64.73
CA GLU A 431 -191.19 -114.90 64.62
C GLU A 431 -191.60 -115.55 65.98
N GLN A 432 -192.16 -114.79 66.93
CA GLN A 432 -193.00 -115.28 68.04
C GLN A 432 -194.11 -114.29 68.34
#